data_AF-A0A6B3N6B7-F1
#
_entry.id   AF-A0A6B3N6B7-F1
#
_cell.length_a   1.000
_cell.length_b   1.000
_cell.length_c   1.000
_cell.angle_alpha   90.00
_cell.angle_beta   90.00
_cell.angle_gamma   90.00
#
_symmetry.space_group_name_H-M   'P 1'
#
loop_
_entity.id
_entity.type
_entity.pdbx_description
1 polymer ?
#
loop_
_entity_poly.entity_id
_entity_poly.type
_entity_poly.pdbx_seq_one_letter_code
_entity_poly.pdbx_strand_id
1 'polypeptide(L)'
;MTIKKNSYLKLMEIPPGYLNLMGYVDQSEVNGPGCRAVIWVQGCLQECPGCFNSDSWSFEINQLIAVDTLVEKITSHPRHEGVTFSGGEPFWQASALAELACKVKARGLNVMSFTGFTLERLQSQYAPAGSQELLAQLDILIDGPYIQSLAINSPDSPVSSSNQRVHVFNSALKDRITWASDQTEVHILKDGSRIVTGYMGQLILSD
;
A
#
# COMPACT_ATOMS: atom_id res chain seq x y z
N MET A 1 17.47 1.78 26.77
CA MET A 1 16.67 1.03 25.78
C MET A 1 17.59 0.59 24.67
N THR A 2 18.01 -0.67 24.74
CA THR A 2 18.92 -1.27 23.76
C THR A 2 18.22 -1.28 22.42
N ILE A 3 18.77 -0.55 21.45
CA ILE A 3 18.40 -0.65 20.04
C ILE A 3 18.61 -2.14 19.71
N LYS A 4 17.52 -2.93 19.67
CA LYS A 4 17.56 -4.25 19.03
C LYS A 4 18.07 -3.94 17.63
N LYS A 5 19.34 -4.26 17.35
CA LYS A 5 19.89 -4.29 15.99
C LYS A 5 18.87 -5.06 15.18
N ASN A 6 18.15 -4.33 14.32
CA ASN A 6 16.93 -4.76 13.67
C ASN A 6 17.27 -6.00 12.82
N SER A 7 17.04 -7.20 13.35
CA SER A 7 17.40 -8.48 12.71
C SER A 7 16.76 -8.62 11.33
N TYR A 8 15.69 -7.87 11.09
CA TYR A 8 14.95 -7.78 9.84
C TYR A 8 15.71 -7.09 8.71
N LEU A 9 16.67 -6.20 9.02
CA LEU A 9 17.57 -5.63 8.00
C LEU A 9 18.44 -6.69 7.32
N LYS A 10 18.69 -7.83 8.00
CA LYS A 10 19.39 -8.98 7.39
C LYS A 10 18.49 -9.82 6.48
N LEU A 11 17.17 -9.68 6.59
CA LEU A 11 16.19 -10.40 5.78
C LEU A 11 15.81 -9.60 4.51
N MET A 12 16.05 -8.29 4.52
CA MET A 12 15.82 -7.40 3.38
C MET A 12 16.99 -7.42 2.39
N GLU A 13 17.17 -8.55 1.70
CA GLU A 13 18.08 -8.66 0.55
C GLU A 13 17.30 -8.64 -0.76
N ILE A 14 16.54 -7.57 -1.00
CA ILE A 14 15.80 -7.38 -2.25
C ILE A 14 16.80 -6.85 -3.30
N PRO A 15 17.02 -7.55 -4.44
CA PRO A 15 17.91 -7.05 -5.47
C PRO A 15 17.44 -5.70 -6.05
N PRO A 16 18.36 -4.81 -6.46
CA PRO A 16 17.98 -3.57 -7.14
C PRO A 16 17.09 -3.85 -8.35
N GLY A 17 16.03 -3.04 -8.53
CA GLY A 17 15.05 -3.20 -9.61
C GLY A 17 14.00 -4.28 -9.37
N TYR A 18 13.93 -4.88 -8.18
CA TYR A 18 12.90 -5.84 -7.79
C TYR A 18 12.09 -5.33 -6.59
N LEU A 19 10.86 -5.85 -6.48
CA LEU A 19 10.00 -5.73 -5.30
C LEU A 19 9.73 -7.13 -4.75
N ASN A 20 9.65 -7.24 -3.43
CA ASN A 20 9.18 -8.43 -2.72
C ASN A 20 7.70 -8.24 -2.38
N LEU A 21 6.81 -9.00 -3.01
CA LEU A 21 5.37 -8.83 -2.87
C LEU A 21 4.75 -9.94 -2.01
N MET A 22 3.78 -9.56 -1.18
CA MET A 22 2.79 -10.51 -0.66
C MET A 22 1.85 -10.93 -1.81
N GLY A 23 1.47 -9.97 -2.66
CA GLY A 23 0.70 -10.26 -3.85
C GLY A 23 0.44 -9.03 -4.71
N TYR A 24 -0.25 -9.28 -5.81
CA TYR A 24 -0.63 -8.27 -6.80
C TYR A 24 -2.10 -8.44 -7.13
N VAL A 25 -2.86 -7.35 -7.00
CA VAL A 25 -4.24 -7.25 -7.44
C VAL A 25 -4.26 -6.48 -8.75
N ASP A 26 -4.76 -7.12 -9.81
CA ASP A 26 -4.81 -6.51 -11.14
C ASP A 26 -5.84 -5.37 -11.16
N GLN A 27 -7.03 -5.62 -10.63
CA GLN A 27 -8.11 -4.64 -10.65
C GLN A 27 -8.73 -4.47 -9.26
N SER A 28 -8.79 -3.23 -8.80
CA SER A 28 -9.50 -2.83 -7.60
C SER A 28 -10.17 -1.48 -7.79
N GLU A 29 -11.33 -1.30 -7.15
CA GLU A 29 -12.09 -0.05 -7.09
C GLU A 29 -12.21 0.49 -5.65
N VAL A 30 -11.79 -0.29 -4.66
CA VAL A 30 -11.85 0.06 -3.21
C VAL A 30 -10.50 0.51 -2.62
N ASN A 31 -9.44 0.60 -3.41
CA ASN A 31 -8.09 0.94 -2.97
C ASN A 31 -7.58 2.29 -3.48
N GLY A 32 -8.46 3.20 -3.89
CA GLY A 32 -8.11 4.54 -4.38
C GLY A 32 -8.95 4.97 -5.58
N PRO A 33 -8.73 6.18 -6.13
CA PRO A 33 -9.54 6.70 -7.23
C PRO A 33 -9.50 5.83 -8.48
N GLY A 34 -10.69 5.47 -8.96
CA GLY A 34 -10.88 4.76 -10.21
C GLY A 34 -10.47 3.28 -10.15
N CYS A 35 -10.55 2.62 -11.30
CA CYS A 35 -10.09 1.24 -11.44
C CYS A 35 -8.55 1.21 -11.49
N ARG A 36 -7.92 0.41 -10.64
CA ARG A 36 -6.45 0.42 -10.51
C ARG A 36 -5.84 -0.90 -10.07
N ALA A 37 -4.56 -1.06 -10.38
CA ALA A 37 -3.75 -2.12 -9.81
C ALA A 37 -3.38 -1.81 -8.35
N VAL A 38 -3.22 -2.84 -7.53
CA VAL A 38 -2.72 -2.72 -6.16
C VAL A 38 -1.52 -3.64 -5.95
N ILE A 39 -0.40 -3.04 -5.58
CA ILE A 39 0.81 -3.77 -5.20
C ILE A 39 0.77 -3.93 -3.68
N TRP A 40 0.71 -5.18 -3.22
CA TRP A 40 0.79 -5.51 -1.81
C TRP A 40 2.21 -5.97 -1.50
N VAL A 41 3.03 -5.09 -0.93
CA VAL A 41 4.42 -5.43 -0.62
C VAL A 41 4.51 -6.36 0.59
N GLN A 42 5.60 -7.11 0.66
CA GLN A 42 5.97 -7.97 1.78
C GLN A 42 6.89 -7.21 2.76
N GLY A 43 6.72 -7.44 4.05
CA GLY A 43 7.49 -6.86 5.15
C GLY A 43 6.79 -5.72 5.88
N CYS A 44 6.49 -5.91 7.17
CA CYS A 44 5.96 -4.84 8.04
C CYS A 44 6.36 -5.06 9.51
N LEU A 45 6.81 -4.00 10.18
CA LEU A 45 7.16 -4.04 11.60
C LEU A 45 6.02 -3.59 12.54
N GLN A 46 4.88 -3.14 11.98
CA GLN A 46 3.80 -2.58 12.80
C GLN A 46 2.94 -3.67 13.44
N GLU A 47 2.79 -4.81 12.77
CA GLU A 47 2.06 -5.99 13.26
C GLU A 47 0.71 -5.63 13.94
N CYS A 48 -0.05 -4.74 13.30
CA CYS A 48 -1.21 -4.12 13.93
C CYS A 48 -2.23 -5.18 14.38
N PRO A 49 -2.83 -5.04 15.58
CA PRO A 49 -3.89 -5.93 16.04
C PRO A 49 -5.05 -5.97 15.03
N GLY A 50 -5.44 -7.18 14.62
CA GLY A 50 -6.52 -7.38 13.63
C GLY A 50 -6.14 -7.05 12.18
N CYS A 51 -4.85 -6.99 11.84
CA CYS A 51 -4.40 -6.82 10.46
C CYS A 51 -5.00 -7.91 9.55
N PHE A 52 -5.65 -7.50 8.45
CA PHE A 52 -6.32 -8.42 7.52
C PHE A 52 -5.34 -9.28 6.73
N ASN A 53 -4.12 -8.80 6.57
CA ASN A 53 -3.10 -9.38 5.71
C ASN A 53 -1.82 -9.58 6.52
N SER A 54 -1.91 -10.29 7.65
CA SER A 54 -0.78 -10.58 8.55
C SER A 54 0.35 -11.34 7.86
N ASP A 55 0.05 -12.06 6.79
CA ASP A 55 1.03 -12.77 5.97
C ASP A 55 2.05 -11.81 5.34
N SER A 56 1.71 -10.51 5.21
CA SER A 56 2.62 -9.47 4.77
C SER A 56 3.67 -9.05 5.80
N TRP A 57 3.65 -9.53 7.04
CA TRP A 57 4.57 -9.04 8.09
C TRP A 57 6.00 -9.52 7.91
N SER A 58 6.20 -10.78 7.49
CA SER A 58 7.53 -11.35 7.30
C SER A 58 8.35 -10.53 6.30
N PHE A 59 9.62 -10.33 6.58
CA PHE A 59 10.56 -9.70 5.63
C PHE A 59 11.25 -10.72 4.72
N GLU A 60 10.97 -12.02 4.89
CA GLU A 60 11.46 -13.05 3.98
C GLU A 60 10.94 -12.83 2.56
N ILE A 61 11.71 -13.31 1.59
CA ILE A 61 11.30 -13.26 0.19
C ILE A 61 10.08 -14.16 -0.02
N ASN A 62 8.99 -13.54 -0.46
CA ASN A 62 7.77 -14.21 -0.88
C ASN A 62 7.72 -14.28 -2.41
N GLN A 63 7.47 -13.13 -3.07
CA GLN A 63 7.45 -13.04 -4.53
C GLN A 63 8.36 -11.91 -5.01
N LEU A 64 9.54 -12.24 -5.54
CA LEU A 64 10.38 -11.27 -6.24
C LEU A 64 9.86 -11.01 -7.65
N ILE A 65 9.47 -9.77 -7.91
CA ILE A 65 9.01 -9.33 -9.23
C ILE A 65 9.81 -8.11 -9.66
N ALA A 66 10.33 -8.13 -10.89
CA ALA A 66 11.04 -7.00 -11.46
C ALA A 66 10.10 -5.79 -11.63
N VAL A 67 10.62 -4.60 -11.36
CA VAL A 67 9.89 -3.34 -11.52
C VAL A 67 9.37 -3.20 -12.96
N ASP A 68 10.18 -3.50 -13.96
CA ASP A 68 9.78 -3.40 -15.37
C ASP A 68 8.61 -4.33 -15.72
N THR A 69 8.60 -5.56 -15.18
CA THR A 69 7.48 -6.49 -15.35
C THR A 69 6.18 -5.93 -14.77
N LEU A 70 6.25 -5.29 -13.61
CA LEU A 70 5.07 -4.66 -13.00
C LEU A 70 4.62 -3.44 -13.81
N VAL A 71 5.54 -2.61 -14.29
CA VAL A 71 5.21 -1.46 -15.16
C VAL A 71 4.49 -1.92 -16.42
N GLU A 72 4.99 -2.93 -17.12
CA GLU A 72 4.34 -3.49 -18.30
C GLU A 72 2.95 -4.01 -17.98
N LYS A 73 2.82 -4.82 -16.91
CA LYS A 73 1.53 -5.38 -16.50
C LYS A 73 0.51 -4.27 -16.20
N ILE A 74 0.88 -3.30 -15.37
CA ILE A 74 0.02 -2.19 -14.96
C ILE A 74 -0.39 -1.33 -16.17
N THR A 75 0.55 -1.00 -17.05
CA THR A 75 0.31 -0.06 -18.15
C THR A 75 -0.35 -0.70 -19.37
N SER A 76 -0.33 -2.02 -19.48
CA SER A 76 -1.02 -2.76 -20.56
C SER A 76 -2.53 -2.87 -20.36
N HIS A 77 -3.03 -2.72 -19.13
CA HIS A 77 -4.44 -2.90 -18.82
C HIS A 77 -5.23 -1.60 -19.06
N PRO A 78 -6.19 -1.57 -20.01
CA PRO A 78 -6.78 -0.34 -20.53
C PRO A 78 -7.69 0.41 -19.53
N ARG A 79 -8.14 -0.26 -18.47
CA ARG A 79 -8.97 0.36 -17.42
C ARG A 79 -8.18 0.91 -16.24
N HIS A 80 -6.85 0.73 -16.21
CA HIS A 80 -6.07 1.28 -15.11
C HIS A 80 -6.00 2.80 -15.22
N GLU A 81 -6.47 3.48 -14.18
CA GLU A 81 -6.29 4.92 -14.00
C GLU A 81 -5.07 5.21 -13.11
N GLY A 82 -4.57 4.19 -12.41
CA GLY A 82 -3.49 4.35 -11.46
C GLY A 82 -2.95 3.04 -10.89
N VAL A 83 -2.06 3.19 -9.90
CA VAL A 83 -1.59 2.11 -9.03
C VAL A 83 -1.62 2.55 -7.58
N THR A 84 -2.01 1.64 -6.68
CA THR A 84 -1.91 1.82 -5.23
C THR A 84 -0.80 0.94 -4.67
N PHE A 85 0.05 1.52 -3.83
CA PHE A 85 0.99 0.78 -2.99
C PHE A 85 0.34 0.56 -1.62
N SER A 86 0.19 -0.71 -1.27
CA SER A 86 -0.39 -1.18 -0.02
C SER A 86 0.44 -2.38 0.47
N GLY A 87 -0.06 -3.10 1.47
CA GLY A 87 0.52 -4.34 1.97
C GLY A 87 1.87 -4.13 2.62
N GLY A 88 2.17 -4.98 3.60
CA GLY A 88 3.30 -4.80 4.48
C GLY A 88 3.39 -3.34 4.93
N GLU A 89 4.53 -2.72 4.65
CA GLU A 89 4.73 -1.28 4.70
C GLU A 89 5.48 -0.83 3.44
N PRO A 90 4.82 -0.11 2.49
CA PRO A 90 5.42 0.30 1.21
C PRO A 90 6.75 1.03 1.36
N PHE A 91 6.90 1.86 2.38
CA PHE A 91 8.12 2.63 2.55
C PHE A 91 9.35 1.82 2.96
N TRP A 92 9.21 0.52 3.28
CA TRP A 92 10.38 -0.37 3.37
C TRP A 92 10.97 -0.74 2.01
N GLN A 93 10.24 -0.58 0.93
CA GLN A 93 10.70 -0.84 -0.44
C GLN A 93 10.67 0.43 -1.30
N ALA A 94 10.81 1.60 -0.66
CA ALA A 94 10.53 2.90 -1.27
C ALA A 94 11.36 3.19 -2.53
N SER A 95 12.65 2.80 -2.57
CA SER A 95 13.50 3.04 -3.75
C SER A 95 12.97 2.38 -5.03
N ALA A 96 12.59 1.10 -4.96
CA ALA A 96 12.05 0.38 -6.11
C ALA A 96 10.61 0.83 -6.45
N LEU A 97 9.80 1.17 -5.44
CA LEU A 97 8.48 1.74 -5.66
C LEU A 97 8.54 3.14 -6.30
N ALA A 98 9.54 3.96 -5.95
CA ALA A 98 9.74 5.26 -6.57
C ALA A 98 10.08 5.13 -8.07
N GLU A 99 10.92 4.15 -8.42
CA GLU A 99 11.23 3.81 -9.81
C GLU A 99 9.97 3.38 -10.58
N LEU A 100 9.19 2.46 -10.00
CA LEU A 100 7.93 2.01 -10.58
C LEU A 100 6.97 3.18 -10.76
N ALA A 101 6.78 3.99 -9.72
CA ALA A 101 5.90 5.16 -9.72
C ALA A 101 6.28 6.15 -10.83
N CYS A 102 7.56 6.47 -10.96
CA CYS A 102 8.06 7.33 -12.03
C CYS A 102 7.68 6.78 -13.42
N LYS A 103 7.91 5.48 -13.65
CA LYS A 103 7.62 4.82 -14.94
C LYS A 103 6.13 4.77 -15.27
N VAL A 104 5.26 4.47 -14.31
CA VAL A 104 3.79 4.44 -14.56
C VAL A 104 3.20 5.84 -14.71
N LYS A 105 3.72 6.84 -13.99
CA LYS A 105 3.32 8.25 -14.17
C LYS A 105 3.69 8.77 -15.55
N ALA A 106 4.84 8.38 -16.09
CA ALA A 106 5.22 8.69 -17.46
C ALA A 106 4.23 8.12 -18.51
N ARG A 107 3.36 7.18 -18.12
CA ARG A 107 2.28 6.62 -18.95
C ARG A 107 0.89 7.22 -18.63
N GLY A 108 0.84 8.28 -17.81
CA GLY A 108 -0.40 9.00 -17.48
C GLY A 108 -1.20 8.41 -16.31
N LEU A 109 -0.65 7.43 -15.59
CA LEU A 109 -1.30 6.81 -14.44
C LEU A 109 -1.02 7.58 -13.15
N ASN A 110 -2.00 7.65 -12.23
CA ASN A 110 -1.79 8.26 -10.91
C ASN A 110 -1.32 7.23 -9.86
N VAL A 111 -0.55 7.68 -8.88
CA VAL A 111 0.07 6.82 -7.86
C VAL A 111 -0.41 7.22 -6.47
N MET A 112 -0.82 6.21 -5.69
CA MET A 112 -1.20 6.38 -4.29
C MET A 112 -0.42 5.42 -3.40
N SER A 113 -0.18 5.78 -2.15
CA SER A 113 0.33 4.83 -1.14
C SER A 113 -0.45 4.91 0.16
N PHE A 114 -0.71 3.75 0.76
CA PHE A 114 -0.97 3.64 2.20
C PHE A 114 0.36 3.47 2.94
N THR A 115 0.46 3.95 4.17
CA THR A 115 1.64 3.73 5.03
C THR A 115 1.27 3.84 6.50
N GLY A 116 1.94 3.06 7.34
CA GLY A 116 1.89 3.18 8.79
C GLY A 116 2.80 4.27 9.36
N PHE A 117 3.62 4.92 8.52
CA PHE A 117 4.38 6.10 8.92
C PHE A 117 3.55 7.37 8.76
N THR A 118 3.87 8.41 9.52
CA THR A 118 3.31 9.74 9.25
C THR A 118 4.15 10.46 8.19
N LEU A 119 3.55 11.38 7.45
CA LEU A 119 4.24 12.23 6.48
C LEU A 119 5.41 12.97 7.13
N GLU A 120 5.26 13.47 8.36
CA GLU A 120 6.34 14.15 9.09
C GLU A 120 7.51 13.20 9.36
N ARG A 121 7.23 11.94 9.71
CA ARG A 121 8.29 10.93 9.88
C ARG A 121 8.96 10.63 8.55
N LEU A 122 8.19 10.48 7.48
CA LEU A 122 8.70 10.24 6.14
C LEU A 122 9.52 11.41 5.59
N GLN A 123 9.30 12.64 6.06
CA GLN A 123 10.08 13.84 5.73
C GLN A 123 11.28 14.07 6.66
N SER A 124 11.41 13.28 7.72
CA SER A 124 12.48 13.43 8.70
C SER A 124 13.75 12.66 8.33
N GLN A 125 14.84 12.94 9.03
CA GLN A 125 16.09 12.17 8.95
C GLN A 125 15.95 10.69 9.38
N TYR A 126 14.82 10.31 10.00
CA TYR A 126 14.53 8.94 10.44
C TYR A 126 13.67 8.16 9.43
N ALA A 127 13.40 8.74 8.27
CA ALA A 127 12.66 8.08 7.21
C ALA A 127 13.45 6.87 6.67
N PRO A 128 12.76 5.79 6.24
CA PRO A 128 13.39 4.74 5.44
C PRO A 128 14.12 5.28 4.21
N ALA A 129 15.13 4.54 3.73
CA ALA A 129 15.83 4.89 2.50
C ALA A 129 14.86 4.89 1.31
N GLY A 130 14.95 5.90 0.43
CA GLY A 130 14.06 6.05 -0.72
C GLY A 130 12.73 6.76 -0.40
N SER A 131 12.46 7.13 0.86
CA SER A 131 11.18 7.76 1.22
C SER A 131 10.93 9.09 0.52
N GLN A 132 11.95 9.94 0.35
CA GLN A 132 11.78 11.22 -0.33
C GLN A 132 11.47 11.03 -1.81
N GLU A 133 12.18 10.10 -2.44
CA GLU A 133 12.03 9.75 -3.85
C GLU A 133 10.62 9.20 -4.10
N LEU A 134 10.12 8.32 -3.23
CA LEU A 134 8.76 7.81 -3.34
C LEU A 134 7.72 8.92 -3.09
N LEU A 135 7.87 9.70 -2.02
CA LEU A 135 6.95 10.82 -1.71
C LEU A 135 6.83 11.79 -2.89
N ALA A 136 7.92 12.11 -3.57
CA ALA A 136 7.93 13.00 -4.73
C ALA A 136 7.12 12.45 -5.92
N GLN A 137 6.84 11.14 -5.97
CA GLN A 137 6.03 10.52 -7.02
C GLN A 137 4.56 10.39 -6.64
N LEU A 138 4.18 10.45 -5.37
CA LEU A 138 2.80 10.19 -4.95
C LEU A 138 1.87 11.33 -5.37
N ASP A 139 0.67 10.96 -5.82
CA ASP A 139 -0.45 11.89 -6.03
C ASP A 139 -1.35 11.94 -4.78
N ILE A 140 -1.49 10.82 -4.07
CA ILE A 140 -2.22 10.69 -2.80
C ILE A 140 -1.40 9.85 -1.81
N LEU A 141 -1.39 10.23 -0.55
CA LEU A 141 -0.84 9.46 0.57
C LEU A 141 -1.89 9.32 1.66
N ILE A 142 -2.12 8.10 2.13
CA ILE A 142 -2.81 7.86 3.40
C ILE A 142 -1.78 7.43 4.42
N ASP A 143 -1.62 8.25 5.45
CA ASP A 143 -0.55 8.13 6.44
C ASP A 143 -1.07 7.74 7.83
N GLY A 144 -0.15 7.24 8.65
CA GLY A 144 -0.38 6.90 10.04
C GLY A 144 -0.70 5.42 10.29
N PRO A 145 -0.28 4.88 11.45
CA PRO A 145 -0.53 3.49 11.79
C PRO A 145 -2.02 3.25 12.01
N TYR A 146 -2.48 2.04 11.73
CA TYR A 146 -3.80 1.61 12.19
C TYR A 146 -3.77 1.44 13.71
N ILE A 147 -4.74 2.04 14.41
CA ILE A 147 -4.90 1.95 15.86
C ILE A 147 -6.29 1.40 16.15
N GLN A 148 -6.38 0.18 16.69
CA GLN A 148 -7.66 -0.52 16.89
C GLN A 148 -8.66 0.29 17.74
N SER A 149 -8.21 1.00 18.78
CA SER A 149 -9.08 1.84 19.61
C SER A 149 -9.62 3.09 18.90
N LEU A 150 -9.09 3.42 17.74
CA LEU A 150 -9.47 4.56 16.91
C LEU A 150 -10.07 4.10 15.57
N ALA A 151 -10.35 2.80 15.42
CA ALA A 151 -10.88 2.21 14.21
C ALA A 151 -12.15 2.93 13.72
N ILE A 152 -12.21 3.22 12.43
CA ILE A 152 -13.39 3.76 11.77
C ILE A 152 -14.08 2.62 11.02
N ASN A 153 -15.31 2.32 11.40
CA ASN A 153 -16.16 1.29 10.78
C ASN A 153 -17.27 1.92 9.92
N SER A 154 -16.93 2.97 9.17
CA SER A 154 -17.85 3.65 8.25
C SER A 154 -17.49 3.31 6.79
N PRO A 155 -18.46 2.94 5.94
CA PRO A 155 -18.20 2.69 4.52
C PRO A 155 -17.74 3.96 3.79
N ASP A 156 -18.09 5.15 4.28
CA ASP A 156 -17.76 6.43 3.65
C ASP A 156 -16.37 6.95 4.02
N SER A 157 -15.58 6.18 4.79
CA SER A 157 -14.24 6.62 5.21
C SER A 157 -13.14 6.08 4.30
N PRO A 158 -12.25 6.94 3.77
CA PRO A 158 -11.07 6.50 3.03
C PRO A 158 -9.95 5.95 3.92
N VAL A 159 -10.10 6.07 5.25
CA VAL A 159 -9.11 5.65 6.25
C VAL A 159 -9.71 4.63 7.21
N SER A 160 -8.88 3.74 7.76
CA SER A 160 -9.32 2.66 8.66
C SER A 160 -9.27 3.05 10.14
N SER A 161 -8.56 4.13 10.50
CA SER A 161 -8.41 4.62 11.87
C SER A 161 -8.37 6.15 11.91
N SER A 162 -8.99 6.78 12.90
CA SER A 162 -9.20 8.24 12.95
C SER A 162 -7.94 9.08 13.13
N ASN A 163 -6.81 8.46 13.49
CA ASN A 163 -5.50 9.10 13.50
C ASN A 163 -4.83 9.17 12.12
N GLN A 164 -5.35 8.46 11.13
CA GLN A 164 -4.80 8.45 9.78
C GLN A 164 -5.28 9.67 9.00
N ARG A 165 -4.45 10.16 8.07
CA ARG A 165 -4.76 11.37 7.30
C ARG A 165 -4.59 11.13 5.81
N VAL A 166 -5.47 11.77 5.04
CA VAL A 166 -5.38 11.80 3.58
C VAL A 166 -4.63 13.06 3.17
N HIS A 167 -3.52 12.87 2.47
CA HIS A 167 -2.74 13.95 1.85
C HIS A 167 -2.91 13.85 0.34
N VAL A 168 -3.38 14.93 -0.29
CA VAL A 168 -3.54 15.00 -1.74
C VAL A 168 -2.47 15.95 -2.29
N PHE A 169 -1.47 15.40 -2.94
CA PHE A 169 -0.36 16.16 -3.54
C PHE A 169 -0.71 16.62 -4.95
N ASN A 170 -1.53 15.86 -5.67
CA ASN A 170 -2.03 16.23 -6.99
C ASN A 170 -3.42 16.87 -6.87
N SER A 171 -3.50 18.19 -7.05
CA SER A 171 -4.74 18.94 -6.90
C SER A 171 -5.88 18.47 -7.83
N ALA A 172 -5.57 17.84 -8.97
CA ALA A 172 -6.57 17.27 -9.87
C ALA A 172 -7.35 16.09 -9.27
N LEU A 173 -6.84 15.48 -8.18
CA LEU A 173 -7.50 14.37 -7.48
C LEU A 173 -8.24 14.80 -6.22
N LYS A 174 -8.28 16.09 -5.89
CA LYS A 174 -8.86 16.60 -4.63
C LYS A 174 -10.31 16.18 -4.43
N ASP A 175 -11.09 16.19 -5.50
CA ASP A 175 -12.51 15.82 -5.49
C ASP A 175 -12.75 14.36 -5.90
N ARG A 176 -11.69 13.54 -5.96
CA ARG A 176 -11.73 12.12 -6.37
C ARG A 176 -11.51 11.15 -5.21
N ILE A 177 -11.73 11.59 -3.97
CA ILE A 177 -11.71 10.74 -2.77
C ILE A 177 -13.07 10.02 -2.63
N THR A 178 -13.38 9.15 -3.59
CA THR A 178 -14.72 8.55 -3.76
C THR A 178 -14.71 7.02 -3.77
N TRP A 179 -13.56 6.39 -3.47
CA TRP A 179 -13.43 4.93 -3.44
C TRP A 179 -13.89 4.31 -2.13
N ALA A 180 -14.03 5.14 -1.08
CA ALA A 180 -14.65 4.71 0.16
C ALA A 180 -16.10 4.33 -0.15
N SER A 181 -16.42 3.07 0.11
CA SER A 181 -17.72 2.46 -0.17
C SER A 181 -17.97 1.32 0.81
N ASP A 182 -19.17 0.74 0.77
CA ASP A 182 -19.55 -0.45 1.53
C ASP A 182 -19.05 -1.76 0.90
N GLN A 183 -18.15 -1.68 -0.08
CA GLN A 183 -17.65 -2.83 -0.81
C GLN A 183 -16.46 -3.51 -0.14
N THR A 184 -16.45 -4.84 -0.18
CA THR A 184 -15.29 -5.68 0.14
C THR A 184 -14.83 -6.40 -1.12
N GLU A 185 -13.53 -6.43 -1.36
CA GLU A 185 -12.94 -7.27 -2.41
C GLU A 185 -12.13 -8.41 -1.78
N VAL A 186 -12.34 -9.63 -2.30
CA VAL A 186 -11.58 -10.82 -1.92
C VAL A 186 -10.89 -11.36 -3.16
N HIS A 187 -9.56 -11.28 -3.17
CA HIS A 187 -8.72 -11.73 -4.29
C HIS A 187 -8.04 -13.03 -3.90
N ILE A 188 -8.32 -14.11 -4.63
CA ILE A 188 -7.67 -15.42 -4.44
C ILE A 188 -6.47 -15.50 -5.38
N LEU A 189 -5.27 -15.63 -4.82
CA LEU A 189 -4.01 -15.70 -5.56
C LEU A 189 -3.78 -17.12 -6.11
N LYS A 190 -2.81 -17.26 -7.03
CA LYS A 190 -2.52 -18.52 -7.72
C LYS A 190 -2.10 -19.65 -6.77
N ASP A 191 -1.51 -19.31 -5.64
CA ASP A 191 -1.08 -20.24 -4.59
C ASP A 191 -2.22 -20.57 -3.58
N GLY A 192 -3.41 -20.02 -3.78
CA GLY A 192 -4.58 -20.21 -2.91
C GLY A 192 -4.64 -19.25 -1.72
N SER A 193 -3.64 -18.40 -1.52
CA SER A 193 -3.69 -17.32 -0.53
C SER A 193 -4.72 -16.26 -0.91
N ARG A 194 -5.08 -15.40 0.05
CA ARG A 194 -6.16 -14.43 -0.11
C ARG A 194 -5.70 -13.05 0.29
N ILE A 195 -6.09 -12.05 -0.51
CA ILE A 195 -6.02 -10.65 -0.14
C ILE A 195 -7.45 -10.16 0.08
N VAL A 196 -7.70 -9.62 1.28
CA VAL A 196 -8.98 -8.99 1.62
C VAL A 196 -8.75 -7.50 1.80
N THR A 197 -9.57 -6.68 1.16
CA THR A 197 -9.48 -5.22 1.17
C THR A 197 -10.85 -4.56 0.98
N GLY A 198 -10.96 -3.27 1.29
CA GLY A 198 -12.21 -2.51 1.31
C GLY A 198 -12.85 -2.44 2.69
N TYR A 199 -14.15 -2.17 2.72
CA TYR A 199 -14.95 -2.08 3.94
C TYR A 199 -15.26 -3.48 4.48
N MET A 200 -15.17 -3.68 5.79
CA MET A 200 -15.43 -4.98 6.43
C MET A 200 -16.81 -5.09 7.09
N GLY A 201 -17.52 -3.98 7.26
CA GLY A 201 -18.75 -3.96 8.03
C GLY A 201 -18.57 -4.33 9.49
N GLN A 202 -19.69 -4.36 10.22
CA GLN A 202 -19.84 -5.28 11.34
C GLN A 202 -20.45 -6.55 10.75
N LEU A 203 -19.77 -7.69 10.87
CA LEU A 203 -20.39 -9.00 10.68
C LEU A 203 -21.42 -9.23 11.81
N ILE A 204 -22.55 -8.53 11.75
CA ILE A 204 -23.74 -8.90 12.53
C ILE A 204 -24.38 -10.04 11.74
N LEU A 205 -23.86 -11.24 11.95
CA LEU A 205 -24.64 -12.43 11.68
C LEU A 205 -25.72 -12.42 12.76
N SER A 206 -26.91 -11.94 12.43
CA SER A 206 -28.09 -12.20 13.25
C SER A 206 -28.28 -13.71 13.29
N ASP A 207 -28.25 -14.27 14.49
CA ASP A 207 -28.62 -15.67 14.78
C ASP A 207 -30.01 -16.02 14.21
#